data_AF-A0A8H2WNK2-F1
#
_entry.id   AF-A0A8H2WNK2-F1
#
_cell.length_a   1.000
_cell.length_b   1.000
_cell.length_c   1.000
_cell.angle_alpha   90.00
_cell.angle_beta   90.00
_cell.angle_gamma   90.00
#
_symmetry.space_group_name_H-M   'P 1'
#
loop_
_entity.id
_entity.type
_entity.pdbx_description
1 polymer ?
#
loop_
_entity_poly.entity_id
_entity_poly.type
_entity_poly.pdbx_seq_one_letter_code
_entity_poly.pdbx_strand_id
1 'polypeptide(L)'
;MSLDNGIYKISCVYPDNYQLAFYDDWALHANDSSNVTVEIVNEFGAQKIRFNDKTSENHVIVATQARGLTGENLLWAITPAGPDVYFIKVWNGDFSWTIPPGPEPKNPSDVILLPAHGLPHQHWKIVPA
;
A
#
# COMPACT_ATOMS: atom_id res chain seq x y z
N MET A 1 15.80 -1.29 8.77
CA MET A 1 15.46 -2.71 8.98
C MET A 1 14.31 -3.04 8.04
N SER A 2 14.30 -4.23 7.44
CA SER A 2 13.13 -4.73 6.72
C SER A 2 12.00 -5.01 7.71
N LEU A 3 10.75 -4.82 7.31
CA LEU A 3 9.60 -5.24 8.11
C LEU A 3 9.60 -6.76 8.29
N ASP A 4 9.31 -7.23 9.50
CA ASP A 4 9.10 -8.64 9.78
C ASP A 4 7.79 -9.15 9.14
N ASN A 5 7.62 -10.47 9.10
CA ASN A 5 6.33 -11.04 8.71
C ASN A 5 5.31 -10.76 9.81
N GLY A 6 4.09 -10.38 9.44
CA GLY A 6 3.06 -10.11 10.44
C GLY A 6 1.83 -9.40 9.90
N ILE A 7 0.93 -9.05 10.82
CA ILE A 7 -0.29 -8.29 10.53
C ILE A 7 -0.07 -6.83 10.91
N TYR A 8 -0.37 -5.93 9.99
CA TYR A 8 -0.09 -4.50 10.10
C TYR A 8 -1.30 -3.65 9.74
N LYS A 9 -1.31 -2.43 10.29
CA LYS A 9 -2.12 -1.31 9.79
C LYS A 9 -1.23 -0.40 8.96
N ILE A 10 -1.76 0.05 7.84
CA ILE A 10 -1.08 0.97 6.94
C ILE A 10 -1.89 2.27 6.87
N SER A 11 -1.23 3.40 7.14
CA SER A 11 -1.80 4.73 6.96
C SER A 11 -0.87 5.62 6.14
N CYS A 12 -1.44 6.65 5.54
CA CYS A 12 -0.71 7.61 4.74
C CYS A 12 0.09 8.54 5.67
N VAL A 13 1.29 8.96 5.25
CA VAL A 13 1.98 10.09 5.91
C VAL A 13 1.36 11.42 5.50
N TYR A 14 0.88 11.53 4.26
CA TYR A 14 0.14 12.68 3.78
C TYR A 14 -0.98 12.24 2.81
N PRO A 15 -2.25 12.58 3.10
CA PRO A 15 -2.72 13.20 4.35
C PRO A 15 -2.60 12.23 5.54
N ASP A 16 -2.30 12.73 6.74
CA ASP A 16 -1.92 11.88 7.90
C ASP A 16 -3.10 11.18 8.59
N ASN A 17 -4.32 11.52 8.23
CA ASN A 17 -5.55 10.94 8.74
C ASN A 17 -6.07 9.77 7.87
N TYR A 18 -5.45 9.47 6.73
CA TYR A 18 -5.93 8.41 5.85
C TYR A 18 -5.34 7.06 6.17
N GLN A 19 -6.20 6.06 6.30
CA GLN A 19 -5.90 4.65 6.50
C GLN A 19 -6.28 3.87 5.26
N LEU A 20 -5.56 2.79 4.99
CA LEU A 20 -5.82 1.91 3.86
C LEU A 20 -7.24 1.36 3.92
N ALA A 21 -7.98 1.35 2.81
CA ALA A 21 -9.40 1.04 2.75
C ALA A 21 -9.77 0.29 1.45
N PHE A 22 -10.89 -0.44 1.51
CA PHE A 22 -11.57 -0.99 0.34
C PHE A 22 -12.99 -0.47 0.26
N TYR A 23 -13.38 -0.06 -0.94
CA TYR A 23 -14.75 0.32 -1.24
C TYR A 23 -15.35 -0.53 -2.35
N ASP A 24 -14.51 -1.04 -3.25
CA ASP A 24 -14.88 -1.93 -4.36
C ASP A 24 -13.84 -3.03 -4.57
N ASP A 25 -14.21 -4.11 -5.27
CA ASP A 25 -13.38 -5.30 -5.50
C ASP A 25 -12.11 -5.07 -6.36
N TRP A 26 -11.95 -3.87 -6.94
CA TRP A 26 -11.00 -3.63 -8.03
C TRP A 26 -9.94 -2.54 -7.74
N ALA A 27 -10.10 -1.73 -6.68
CA ALA A 27 -9.19 -0.64 -6.39
C ALA A 27 -8.79 -0.58 -4.90
N LEU A 28 -7.53 -0.24 -4.68
CA LEU A 28 -7.02 0.09 -3.35
C LEU A 28 -7.36 1.54 -3.06
N HIS A 29 -7.97 1.82 -1.92
CA HIS A 29 -8.28 3.18 -1.50
C HIS A 29 -7.63 3.52 -0.16
N ALA A 30 -7.71 4.78 0.22
CA ALA A 30 -7.43 5.26 1.56
C ALA A 30 -8.50 6.26 1.99
N ASN A 31 -8.92 6.21 3.26
CA ASN A 31 -9.99 7.04 3.81
C ASN A 31 -9.71 7.38 5.28
N ASP A 32 -10.54 8.20 5.91
CA ASP A 32 -10.39 8.57 7.33
C ASP A 32 -11.05 7.62 8.34
N SER A 33 -11.66 6.52 7.91
CA SER A 33 -12.54 5.69 8.73
C SER A 33 -12.32 4.17 8.63
N SER A 34 -11.35 3.73 7.83
CA SER A 34 -11.04 2.30 7.66
C SER A 34 -10.25 1.72 8.83
N ASN A 35 -10.41 0.42 9.03
CA ASN A 35 -9.65 -0.42 9.98
C ASN A 35 -9.08 -1.68 9.31
N VAL A 36 -8.85 -1.63 7.99
CA VAL A 36 -8.27 -2.75 7.25
C VAL A 36 -6.89 -3.09 7.81
N THR A 37 -6.65 -4.40 7.96
CA THR A 37 -5.33 -4.94 8.29
C THR A 37 -4.79 -5.71 7.11
N VAL A 38 -3.47 -5.74 7.01
CA VAL A 38 -2.76 -6.47 5.95
C VAL A 38 -1.75 -7.42 6.55
N GLU A 39 -1.63 -8.61 5.99
CA GLU A 39 -0.52 -9.50 6.23
C GLU A 39 0.64 -9.12 5.29
N ILE A 40 1.80 -8.82 5.87
CA ILE A 40 3.05 -8.62 5.14
C ILE A 40 3.88 -9.90 5.29
N VAL A 41 4.29 -10.50 4.17
CA VAL A 41 5.12 -11.72 4.13
C VAL A 41 6.36 -11.46 3.30
N ASN A 42 7.54 -11.64 3.88
CA ASN A 42 8.81 -11.58 3.17
C ASN A 42 8.95 -12.79 2.23
N GLU A 43 9.23 -12.53 0.96
CA GLU A 43 9.36 -13.55 -0.09
C GLU A 43 10.40 -13.12 -1.13
N PHE A 44 11.37 -13.99 -1.42
CA PHE A 44 12.45 -13.76 -2.40
C PHE A 44 13.22 -12.42 -2.26
N GLY A 45 13.39 -11.91 -1.03
CA GLY A 45 14.05 -10.63 -0.75
C GLY A 45 13.14 -9.40 -0.86
N ALA A 46 11.88 -9.60 -1.21
CA ALA A 46 10.82 -8.61 -1.29
C ALA A 46 9.69 -8.93 -0.30
N GLN A 47 8.55 -8.24 -0.40
CA GLN A 47 7.36 -8.49 0.42
C GLN A 47 6.11 -8.71 -0.44
N LYS A 48 5.29 -9.69 -0.07
CA LYS A 48 3.88 -9.77 -0.45
C LYS A 48 3.05 -9.03 0.58
N ILE A 49 2.07 -8.26 0.09
CA ILE A 49 1.06 -7.61 0.93
C ILE A 49 -0.26 -8.29 0.61
N ARG A 50 -0.84 -8.99 1.58
CA ARG A 50 -2.15 -9.63 1.50
C ARG A 50 -3.13 -8.88 2.38
N PHE A 51 -4.33 -8.71 1.89
CA PHE A 51 -5.34 -7.94 2.59
C PHE A 51 -6.28 -8.88 3.33
N ASN A 52 -6.48 -8.63 4.62
CA ASN A 52 -7.34 -9.43 5.47
C ASN A 52 -8.73 -8.76 5.55
N ASP A 53 -9.46 -8.71 4.43
CA ASP A 53 -10.88 -8.34 4.41
C ASP A 53 -11.73 -9.61 4.20
N LYS A 54 -12.94 -9.62 4.77
CA LYS A 54 -13.80 -10.76 5.13
C LYS A 54 -14.32 -11.63 3.98
N THR A 55 -13.90 -11.43 2.74
CA THR A 55 -14.25 -12.28 1.60
C THR A 55 -13.02 -13.08 1.19
N SER A 56 -13.17 -14.40 1.24
CA SER A 56 -12.13 -15.41 1.21
C SER A 56 -11.40 -15.57 -0.13
N GLU A 57 -10.93 -14.49 -0.76
CA GLU A 57 -10.06 -14.56 -1.92
C GLU A 57 -8.98 -13.46 -1.81
N ASN A 58 -7.74 -13.82 -2.13
CA ASN A 58 -6.57 -12.95 -2.04
C ASN A 58 -6.71 -11.72 -2.96
N HIS A 59 -7.34 -10.65 -2.48
CA HIS A 59 -7.47 -9.39 -3.20
C HIS A 59 -6.11 -8.67 -3.24
N VAL A 60 -5.20 -9.15 -4.09
CA VAL A 60 -4.00 -8.40 -4.46
C VAL A 60 -4.43 -7.36 -5.50
N ILE A 61 -4.42 -6.09 -5.08
CA ILE A 61 -4.64 -4.85 -5.84
C ILE A 61 -4.72 -5.06 -7.35
N VAL A 62 -5.93 -4.92 -7.92
CA VAL A 62 -6.22 -5.12 -9.35
C VAL A 62 -5.87 -3.89 -10.21
N ALA A 63 -5.56 -2.74 -9.60
CA ALA A 63 -5.15 -1.51 -10.31
C ALA A 63 -3.86 -1.66 -11.15
N THR A 64 -3.16 -2.79 -11.03
CA THR A 64 -1.98 -3.13 -11.81
C THR A 64 -2.24 -3.97 -13.06
N GLN A 65 -3.46 -4.46 -13.33
CA GLN A 65 -3.78 -5.15 -14.59
C GLN A 65 -3.44 -4.29 -15.81
N ALA A 66 -3.70 -2.98 -15.75
CA ALA A 66 -3.38 -2.03 -16.81
C ALA A 66 -1.86 -1.89 -17.11
N ARG A 67 -0.99 -2.41 -16.23
CA ARG A 67 0.47 -2.42 -16.38
C ARG A 67 1.09 -3.82 -16.37
N GLY A 68 0.28 -4.88 -16.46
CA GLY A 68 0.75 -6.27 -16.44
C GLY A 68 1.31 -6.77 -15.11
N LEU A 69 1.02 -6.06 -14.01
CA LEU A 69 1.59 -6.30 -12.67
C LEU A 69 0.58 -7.02 -11.74
N THR A 70 0.08 -8.20 -12.09
CA THR A 70 -1.07 -8.83 -11.40
C THR A 70 -0.70 -9.78 -10.26
N GLY A 71 -1.60 -9.89 -9.28
CA GLY A 71 -1.79 -11.09 -8.45
C GLY A 71 -0.61 -11.55 -7.59
N GLU A 72 -0.46 -12.87 -7.47
CA GLU A 72 0.51 -13.58 -6.61
C GLU A 72 2.00 -13.31 -6.94
N ASN A 73 2.29 -12.71 -8.09
CA ASN A 73 3.65 -12.36 -8.52
C ASN A 73 4.01 -10.89 -8.24
N LEU A 74 3.07 -10.10 -7.73
CA LEU A 74 3.33 -8.71 -7.36
C LEU A 74 4.05 -8.64 -6.02
N LEU A 75 5.36 -8.44 -6.10
CA LEU A 75 6.22 -8.21 -4.95
C LEU A 75 6.46 -6.71 -4.76
N TRP A 76 6.50 -6.29 -3.50
CA TRP A 76 6.76 -4.93 -3.07
C TRP A 76 8.15 -4.86 -2.43
N ALA A 77 8.90 -3.80 -2.74
CA ALA A 77 10.03 -3.34 -1.96
C ALA A 77 9.49 -2.37 -0.89
N ILE A 78 9.43 -2.82 0.36
CA ILE A 78 9.08 -1.97 1.51
C ILE A 78 10.38 -1.52 2.17
N THR A 79 10.70 -0.24 2.02
CA THR A 79 11.97 0.33 2.50
C THR A 79 11.73 1.37 3.58
N PRO A 80 12.53 1.37 4.67
CA PRO A 80 12.36 2.34 5.75
C PRO A 80 12.77 3.75 5.29
N ALA A 81 11.94 4.74 5.63
CA ALA A 81 12.17 6.15 5.38
C ALA A 81 12.15 7.01 6.67
N GLY A 82 11.78 6.41 7.81
CA GLY A 82 11.79 7.05 9.13
C GLY A 82 11.24 6.09 10.20
N PRO A 83 11.07 6.55 11.46
CA PRO A 83 10.40 5.78 12.50
C PRO A 83 8.98 5.41 12.06
N ASP A 84 8.71 4.12 11.92
CA ASP A 84 7.45 3.55 11.42
C ASP A 84 7.00 4.04 10.03
N VAL A 85 7.84 4.80 9.32
CA VAL A 85 7.55 5.33 7.99
C VAL A 85 8.31 4.54 6.95
N TYR A 86 7.59 4.12 5.91
CA TYR A 86 8.08 3.27 4.85
C TYR A 86 7.69 3.80 3.48
N PHE A 87 8.47 3.39 2.49
CA PHE A 87 8.22 3.61 1.09
C PHE A 87 7.88 2.26 0.44
N ILE A 88 6.70 2.16 -0.18
CA ILE A 88 6.17 0.93 -0.79
C ILE A 88 6.29 1.06 -2.31
N LYS A 89 7.25 0.35 -2.89
CA LYS A 89 7.61 0.38 -4.32
C LYS A 89 7.40 -0.99 -4.95
N VAL A 90 7.07 -1.06 -6.24
CA VAL A 90 7.09 -2.33 -6.99
C VAL A 90 8.53 -2.89 -6.96
N TRP A 91 8.71 -4.15 -6.54
CA TRP A 91 10.04 -4.73 -6.31
C TRP A 91 10.98 -4.60 -7.52
N ASN A 92 10.47 -4.88 -8.72
CA ASN A 92 11.23 -4.84 -9.98
C ASN A 92 10.87 -3.64 -10.88
N GLY A 93 10.37 -2.53 -10.33
CA GLY A 93 9.96 -1.39 -11.14
C GLY A 93 9.98 -0.05 -10.41
N ASP A 94 10.02 1.05 -11.14
CA ASP A 94 10.18 2.40 -10.58
C ASP A 94 8.86 3.09 -10.23
N PHE A 95 7.91 2.33 -9.69
CA PHE A 95 6.60 2.86 -9.30
C PHE A 95 6.31 2.59 -7.83
N SER A 96 5.69 3.54 -7.14
CA SER A 96 5.32 3.43 -5.73
C SER A 96 3.85 3.75 -5.50
N TRP A 97 3.33 3.19 -4.41
CA TRP A 97 2.01 3.56 -3.91
C TRP A 97 1.98 5.05 -3.63
N THR A 98 0.97 5.71 -4.16
CA THR A 98 0.85 7.15 -4.16
C THR A 98 -0.60 7.55 -3.91
N ILE A 99 -0.82 8.43 -2.94
CA ILE A 99 -2.06 9.21 -2.89
C ILE A 99 -1.97 10.32 -3.94
N PRO A 100 -2.91 10.41 -4.89
CA PRO A 100 -2.89 11.42 -5.93
C PRO A 100 -2.69 12.83 -5.34
N PRO A 101 -1.68 13.58 -5.82
CA PRO A 101 -1.48 14.94 -5.35
C PRO A 101 -2.65 15.81 -5.80
N GLY A 102 -3.15 16.65 -4.91
CA GLY A 102 -4.22 17.60 -5.18
C GLY A 102 -4.30 18.64 -4.06
N PRO A 103 -5.01 19.77 -4.28
CA PRO A 103 -5.20 20.79 -3.25
C PRO A 103 -5.88 20.21 -2.00
N GLU A 104 -6.76 19.22 -2.18
CA GLU A 104 -7.36 18.40 -1.13
C GLU A 104 -7.44 16.94 -1.63
N PRO A 105 -6.81 15.98 -0.94
CA PRO A 105 -7.01 14.56 -1.23
C PRO A 105 -8.49 14.21 -1.11
N LYS A 106 -9.03 13.44 -2.06
CA LYS A 106 -10.41 12.96 -1.97
C LYS A 106 -10.55 11.95 -0.83
N ASN A 107 -11.72 11.91 -0.18
CA ASN A 107 -12.09 10.86 0.77
C ASN A 107 -13.32 10.08 0.26
N PRO A 108 -13.22 8.80 -0.11
CA PRO A 108 -11.98 8.03 -0.22
C PRO A 108 -11.08 8.49 -1.38
N SER A 109 -9.78 8.27 -1.23
CA SER A 109 -8.76 8.49 -2.26
C SER A 109 -8.32 7.17 -2.85
N ASP A 110 -8.16 7.12 -4.17
CA ASP A 110 -7.55 5.98 -4.83
C ASP A 110 -6.06 5.94 -4.51
N VAL A 111 -5.52 4.77 -4.16
CA VAL A 111 -4.08 4.55 -4.10
C VAL A 111 -3.61 4.14 -5.50
N ILE A 112 -2.82 4.99 -6.13
CA ILE A 112 -2.35 4.79 -7.51
C ILE A 112 -0.84 4.52 -7.56
N LEU A 113 -0.37 4.04 -8.72
CA LEU A 113 1.05 3.85 -8.99
C LEU A 113 1.61 5.00 -9.84
N LEU A 114 2.41 5.86 -9.21
CA LEU A 114 3.19 6.91 -9.86
C LEU A 114 4.69 6.60 -9.77
N PRO A 115 5.53 7.23 -10.61
CA PRO A 115 6.97 7.12 -10.51
C PRO A 115 7.47 7.35 -9.08
N ALA A 116 8.37 6.47 -8.65
CA ALA A 116 8.89 6.40 -7.28
C ALA A 116 9.89 7.52 -7.01
N HIS A 117 9.40 8.73 -6.73
CA HIS A 117 10.23 9.92 -6.49
C HIS A 117 10.51 10.19 -5.00
N GLY A 118 9.91 9.42 -4.09
CA GLY A 118 10.06 9.64 -2.64
C GLY A 118 9.31 10.90 -2.16
N LEU A 119 8.15 11.19 -2.74
CA LEU A 119 7.35 12.35 -2.33
C LEU A 119 6.56 12.07 -1.04
N PRO A 120 6.12 13.09 -0.28
CA PRO A 120 5.38 12.88 0.98
C PRO A 120 4.14 11.99 0.85
N HIS A 121 3.38 12.13 -0.24
CA HIS A 121 2.20 11.32 -0.56
C HIS A 121 2.52 9.89 -1.05
N GLN A 122 3.80 9.50 -1.02
CA GLN A 122 4.30 8.15 -1.32
C GLN A 122 4.87 7.45 -0.08
N HIS A 123 4.79 8.11 1.07
CA HIS A 123 5.23 7.57 2.35
C HIS A 123 4.04 7.06 3.15
N TRP A 124 4.26 5.92 3.80
CA TRP A 124 3.24 5.15 4.49
C TRP A 124 3.73 4.84 5.90
N LYS A 125 2.90 5.09 6.90
CA LYS A 125 3.12 4.57 8.25
C LYS A 125 2.68 3.12 8.27
N ILE A 126 3.55 2.22 8.73
CA ILE A 126 3.25 0.80 8.86
C ILE A 126 3.51 0.41 10.31
N VAL A 127 2.46 0.04 11.02
CA VAL A 127 2.51 -0.31 12.45
C VAL A 127 1.86 -1.67 12.68
N PRO A 128 2.34 -2.48 13.65
CA PRO A 128 1.67 -3.71 14.03
C PRO A 128 0.18 -3.47 14.37
N ALA A 129 -0.69 -4.36 13.89
CA ALA A 129 -2.14 -4.21 14.01
C ALA A 129 -2.71 -4.39 15.43
#